data_AF-A0A1I6SS24-F1
#
_entry.id   AF-A0A1I6SS24-F1
#
_cell.length_a   1.000
_cell.length_b   1.000
_cell.length_c   1.000
_cell.angle_alpha   90.00
_cell.angle_beta   90.00
_cell.angle_gamma   90.00
#
_symmetry.space_group_name_H-M   'P 1'
#
loop_
_entity.id
_entity.type
_entity.pdbx_description
1 polymer ?
#
loop_
_entity_poly.entity_id
_entity_poly.type
_entity_poly.pdbx_seq_one_letter_code
_entity_poly.pdbx_strand_id
1 'polypeptide(L)'
;MKKLLALLAFTLLIVGCQANTDDSSASKDTEDMTAAEAKQQEINTIIEDGRYFEINGAIQALTEADLTEEEVAAIKETTTEKLIAEVDTLSESFISGDLDVNTYGNTLRDFETIELDGVPAKAEEARTEHSALIISRQAYKDGEKFLEIEYIDMAKTEFEKVIESDVLYEDAQAHLDDINNM
;
A
#
# COMPACT_ATOMS: atom_id res chain seq x y z
N MET A 1 -34.67 -11.86 -2.78
CA MET A 1 -34.29 -12.83 -3.83
C MET A 1 -32.79 -12.89 -3.88
N LYS A 2 -32.22 -14.09 -3.68
CA LYS A 2 -30.79 -14.37 -3.59
C LYS A 2 -30.17 -14.43 -4.99
N LYS A 3 -28.99 -13.83 -5.18
CA LYS A 3 -27.98 -14.20 -6.20
C LYS A 3 -26.60 -13.90 -5.58
N LEU A 4 -26.11 -14.76 -4.70
CA LEU A 4 -25.20 -15.91 -4.94
C LEU A 4 -23.85 -15.50 -5.55
N LEU A 5 -22.82 -15.59 -4.68
CA LEU A 5 -21.40 -15.62 -4.97
C LEU A 5 -21.05 -16.68 -6.03
N ALA A 6 -20.02 -16.41 -6.83
CA ALA A 6 -19.19 -17.43 -7.45
C ALA A 6 -17.72 -17.15 -7.13
N LEU A 7 -17.31 -17.68 -5.98
CA LEU A 7 -15.93 -17.91 -5.57
C LEU A 7 -15.38 -19.03 -6.47
N LEU A 8 -14.39 -18.76 -7.31
CA LEU A 8 -13.74 -19.79 -8.12
C LEU A 8 -12.49 -20.28 -7.37
N ALA A 9 -12.71 -21.31 -6.56
CA ALA A 9 -11.66 -22.18 -6.04
C ALA A 9 -11.18 -23.10 -7.17
N PHE A 10 -9.90 -23.02 -7.52
CA PHE A 10 -9.29 -24.01 -8.41
C PHE A 10 -8.94 -25.25 -7.58
N THR A 11 -9.64 -26.33 -7.90
CA THR A 11 -9.58 -27.66 -7.30
C THR A 11 -8.22 -28.33 -7.47
N LEU A 12 -7.60 -28.72 -6.35
CA LEU A 12 -6.60 -29.78 -6.26
C LEU A 12 -7.19 -31.08 -6.84
N LEU A 13 -6.56 -31.62 -7.88
CA LEU A 13 -6.86 -32.92 -8.46
C LEU A 13 -5.75 -33.89 -8.08
N ILE A 14 -5.90 -34.55 -6.93
CA ILE A 14 -5.24 -35.81 -6.62
C ILE A 14 -6.29 -36.90 -6.77
N VAL A 15 -6.08 -37.82 -7.72
CA VAL A 15 -6.25 -39.30 -7.64
C VAL A 15 -5.94 -39.81 -9.07
N GLY A 16 -4.88 -40.59 -9.26
CA GLY A 16 -5.06 -42.04 -9.26
C GLY A 16 -3.76 -42.80 -9.44
N CYS A 17 -3.51 -43.67 -8.46
CA CYS A 17 -2.52 -44.73 -8.51
C CYS A 17 -2.93 -45.78 -9.57
N GLN A 18 -2.09 -46.04 -10.55
CA GLN A 18 -2.04 -47.33 -11.24
C GLN A 18 -0.60 -47.82 -11.26
N ALA A 19 -0.36 -48.89 -10.50
CA ALA A 19 0.79 -49.73 -10.63
C ALA A 19 0.57 -50.69 -11.81
N ASN A 20 1.36 -50.55 -12.89
CA ASN A 20 2.28 -51.60 -13.36
C ASN A 20 2.98 -51.22 -14.68
N THR A 21 4.32 -51.20 -14.58
CA THR A 21 5.35 -51.64 -15.54
C THR A 21 5.51 -51.00 -16.92
N ASP A 22 6.68 -50.37 -17.02
CA ASP A 22 7.66 -50.29 -18.12
C ASP A 22 7.49 -49.26 -19.25
N ASP A 23 8.34 -48.23 -19.08
CA ASP A 23 9.24 -47.66 -20.09
C ASP A 23 8.63 -46.76 -21.17
N SER A 24 8.51 -45.47 -20.83
CA SER A 24 8.71 -44.37 -21.78
C SER A 24 8.77 -43.05 -21.01
N SER A 25 9.87 -42.34 -21.21
CA SER A 25 10.12 -40.95 -20.88
C SER A 25 8.89 -40.05 -21.03
N ALA A 26 8.50 -39.40 -19.94
CA ALA A 26 7.96 -38.04 -19.98
C ALA A 26 8.52 -37.34 -18.75
N SER A 27 9.53 -36.49 -18.99
CA SER A 27 9.91 -35.43 -18.07
C SER A 27 8.63 -34.77 -17.58
N LYS A 28 8.51 -34.58 -16.26
CA LYS A 28 7.62 -33.54 -15.78
C LYS A 28 8.23 -32.24 -16.27
N ASP A 29 7.63 -31.64 -17.30
CA ASP A 29 7.85 -30.25 -17.67
C ASP A 29 7.37 -29.39 -16.48
N THR A 30 8.23 -29.27 -15.47
CA THR A 30 8.38 -28.01 -14.76
C THR A 30 9.16 -27.15 -15.73
N GLU A 31 8.49 -26.22 -16.42
CA GLU A 31 9.19 -25.12 -17.09
C GLU A 31 10.09 -24.48 -16.04
N ASP A 32 11.40 -24.66 -16.22
CA ASP A 32 12.40 -24.15 -15.31
C ASP A 32 12.39 -22.64 -15.48
N MET A 33 11.91 -21.92 -14.46
CA MET A 33 11.82 -20.46 -14.47
C MET A 33 13.22 -19.89 -14.69
N THR A 34 13.36 -19.03 -15.70
CA THR A 34 14.64 -18.37 -16.00
C THR A 34 15.03 -17.40 -14.90
N ALA A 35 16.32 -17.05 -14.82
CA ALA A 35 16.80 -16.03 -13.88
C ALA A 35 16.11 -14.67 -14.08
N ALA A 36 15.84 -14.30 -15.34
CA ALA A 36 15.13 -13.08 -15.70
C ALA A 36 13.68 -13.10 -15.19
N GLU A 37 12.96 -14.20 -15.38
CA GLU A 37 11.59 -14.36 -14.90
C GLU A 37 11.51 -14.33 -13.37
N ALA A 38 12.47 -14.99 -12.70
CA ALA A 38 12.56 -14.96 -11.24
C ALA A 38 12.74 -13.52 -10.72
N LYS A 39 13.60 -12.73 -11.36
CA LYS A 39 13.83 -11.33 -11.00
C LYS A 39 12.65 -10.42 -11.32
N GLN A 40 12.00 -10.60 -12.46
CA GLN A 40 10.79 -9.89 -12.77
C GLN A 40 9.67 -10.21 -11.76
N GLN A 41 9.54 -11.48 -11.34
CA GLN A 41 8.57 -11.88 -10.35
C GLN A 41 8.86 -11.26 -8.98
N GLU A 42 10.12 -11.24 -8.54
CA GLU A 42 10.54 -10.55 -7.30
C GLU A 42 10.11 -9.07 -7.31
N ILE A 43 10.41 -8.36 -8.40
CA ILE A 43 10.01 -6.95 -8.56
C ILE A 43 8.48 -6.81 -8.58
N ASN A 44 7.77 -7.69 -9.28
CA ASN A 44 6.31 -7.66 -9.33
C ASN A 44 5.70 -7.79 -7.93
N THR A 45 6.22 -8.70 -7.11
CA THR A 45 5.76 -8.87 -5.72
C THR A 45 6.02 -7.62 -4.89
N ILE A 46 7.17 -6.96 -5.05
CA ILE A 46 7.46 -5.68 -4.37
C ILE A 46 6.41 -4.61 -4.74
N ILE A 47 6.05 -4.52 -6.03
CA ILE A 47 5.03 -3.58 -6.53
C ILE A 47 3.65 -3.92 -5.96
N GLU A 48 3.23 -5.18 -6.06
CA GLU A 48 1.92 -5.66 -5.59
C GLU A 48 1.75 -5.50 -4.06
N ASP A 49 2.83 -5.62 -3.31
CA ASP A 49 2.85 -5.39 -1.86
C ASP A 49 2.89 -3.88 -1.49
N GLY A 50 3.01 -2.99 -2.46
CA GLY A 50 3.14 -1.54 -2.23
C GLY A 50 4.48 -1.12 -1.60
N ARG A 51 5.53 -1.93 -1.71
CA ARG A 51 6.85 -1.70 -1.10
C ARG A 51 7.77 -0.90 -2.02
N TYR A 52 7.27 0.22 -2.55
CA TYR A 52 7.94 1.00 -3.61
C TYR A 52 9.35 1.50 -3.24
N PHE A 53 9.61 1.76 -1.95
CA PHE A 53 10.94 2.14 -1.45
C PHE A 53 12.03 1.07 -1.70
N GLU A 54 11.65 -0.19 -1.93
CA GLU A 54 12.58 -1.29 -2.22
C GLU A 54 12.96 -1.39 -3.71
N ILE A 55 12.24 -0.71 -4.61
CA ILE A 55 12.39 -0.87 -6.07
C ILE A 55 13.80 -0.54 -6.54
N ASN A 56 14.40 0.56 -6.07
CA ASN A 56 15.76 0.93 -6.47
C ASN A 56 16.77 -0.16 -6.09
N GLY A 57 16.61 -0.78 -4.92
CA GLY A 57 17.44 -1.90 -4.49
C GLY A 57 17.26 -3.12 -5.41
N ALA A 58 16.01 -3.44 -5.75
CA ALA A 58 15.71 -4.55 -6.65
C ALA A 58 16.26 -4.32 -8.07
N ILE A 59 16.17 -3.11 -8.59
CA ILE A 59 16.73 -2.73 -9.91
C ILE A 59 18.26 -2.75 -9.90
N GLN A 60 18.90 -2.28 -8.83
CA GLN A 60 20.36 -2.37 -8.68
C GLN A 60 20.82 -3.82 -8.63
N ALA A 61 20.09 -4.70 -7.95
CA ALA A 61 20.41 -6.13 -7.88
C ALA A 61 20.36 -6.85 -9.24
N LEU A 62 19.74 -6.26 -10.27
CA LEU A 62 19.75 -6.83 -11.63
C LEU A 62 21.15 -6.79 -12.26
N THR A 63 21.99 -5.80 -11.91
CA THR A 63 23.34 -5.67 -12.49
C THR A 63 24.34 -6.66 -11.89
N GLU A 64 24.02 -7.19 -10.70
CA GLU A 64 24.80 -8.23 -10.02
C GLU A 64 24.30 -9.64 -10.37
N ALA A 65 23.15 -9.75 -11.04
CA ALA A 65 22.59 -11.02 -11.49
C ALA A 65 23.25 -11.48 -12.80
N ASP A 66 23.21 -12.79 -13.05
CA ASP A 66 23.66 -13.41 -14.31
C ASP A 66 22.58 -13.20 -15.39
N LEU A 67 22.45 -11.95 -15.86
CA LEU A 67 21.47 -11.50 -16.86
C LEU A 67 22.19 -10.76 -18.00
N THR A 68 21.63 -10.83 -19.21
CA THR A 68 22.11 -10.02 -20.33
C THR A 68 21.64 -8.57 -20.23
N GLU A 69 22.29 -7.66 -20.96
CA GLU A 69 21.86 -6.26 -21.04
C GLU A 69 20.43 -6.12 -21.58
N GLU A 70 20.05 -6.96 -22.55
CA GLU A 70 18.69 -6.98 -23.10
C GLU A 70 17.65 -7.45 -22.07
N GLU A 71 17.97 -8.45 -21.26
CA GLU A 71 17.09 -8.94 -20.19
C GLU A 71 16.89 -7.86 -19.11
N VAL A 72 17.97 -7.21 -18.68
CA VAL A 72 17.91 -6.10 -17.72
C VAL A 72 17.08 -4.93 -18.28
N ALA A 73 17.26 -4.59 -19.55
CA ALA A 73 16.49 -3.53 -20.20
C ALA A 73 15.00 -3.87 -20.27
N ALA A 74 14.64 -5.10 -20.64
CA ALA A 74 13.26 -5.56 -20.70
C ALA A 74 12.58 -5.56 -19.32
N ILE A 75 13.30 -5.97 -18.27
CA ILE A 75 12.80 -5.93 -16.89
C ILE A 75 12.55 -4.48 -16.46
N LYS A 76 13.48 -3.56 -16.73
CA LYS A 76 13.32 -2.14 -16.40
C LYS A 76 12.12 -1.52 -17.12
N GLU A 77 11.97 -1.77 -18.41
CA GLU A 77 10.83 -1.26 -19.21
C GLU A 77 9.50 -1.75 -18.64
N THR A 78 9.36 -3.07 -18.42
CA THR A 78 8.15 -3.67 -17.84
C THR A 78 7.85 -3.10 -16.45
N THR A 79 8.89 -2.89 -15.64
CA THR A 79 8.78 -2.33 -14.29
C THR A 79 8.30 -0.87 -14.34
N THR A 80 8.85 -0.06 -15.24
CA THR A 80 8.42 1.32 -15.47
C THR A 80 6.93 1.39 -15.81
N GLU A 81 6.48 0.58 -16.77
CA GLU A 81 5.06 0.57 -17.19
C GLU A 81 4.13 0.24 -16.02
N LYS A 82 4.48 -0.77 -15.22
CA LYS A 82 3.70 -1.14 -14.03
C LYS A 82 3.67 -0.03 -12.99
N LEU A 83 4.80 0.57 -12.66
CA LEU A 83 4.87 1.65 -11.67
C LEU A 83 4.07 2.88 -12.10
N ILE A 84 4.07 3.20 -13.40
CA ILE A 84 3.22 4.27 -13.95
C ILE A 84 1.73 3.95 -13.75
N ALA A 85 1.31 2.71 -14.05
CA ALA A 85 -0.07 2.26 -13.83
C ALA A 85 -0.46 2.25 -12.34
N GLU A 86 0.49 1.97 -11.45
CA GLU A 86 0.28 2.08 -10.00
C GLU A 86 0.08 3.53 -9.55
N VAL A 87 0.82 4.49 -10.11
CA VAL A 87 0.57 5.93 -9.84
C VAL A 87 -0.84 6.34 -10.27
N ASP A 88 -1.32 5.84 -11.42
CA ASP A 88 -2.69 6.10 -11.88
C ASP A 88 -3.72 5.50 -10.91
N THR A 89 -3.54 4.24 -10.50
CA THR A 89 -4.42 3.53 -9.56
C THR A 89 -4.46 4.21 -8.19
N LEU A 90 -3.29 4.65 -7.70
CA LEU A 90 -3.15 5.43 -6.47
C LEU A 90 -3.93 6.74 -6.55
N SER A 91 -3.83 7.44 -7.69
CA SER A 91 -4.53 8.73 -7.92
C SER A 91 -6.04 8.54 -7.98
N GLU A 92 -6.53 7.49 -8.65
CA GLU A 92 -7.96 7.14 -8.66
C GLU A 92 -8.50 6.86 -7.25
N SER A 93 -7.75 6.10 -6.45
CA SER A 93 -8.10 5.79 -5.05
C SER A 93 -8.10 7.02 -4.15
N PHE A 94 -7.17 7.96 -4.41
CA PHE A 94 -7.17 9.24 -3.73
C PHE A 94 -8.40 10.06 -4.13
N ILE A 95 -8.72 10.17 -5.42
CA ILE A 95 -9.89 10.94 -5.89
C ILE A 95 -11.21 10.37 -5.32
N SER A 96 -11.37 9.04 -5.30
CA SER A 96 -12.57 8.37 -4.76
C SER A 96 -12.76 8.60 -3.26
N GLY A 97 -11.68 8.89 -2.53
CA GLY A 97 -11.69 9.07 -1.09
C GLY A 97 -11.33 7.79 -0.31
N ASP A 98 -10.96 6.72 -1.00
CA ASP A 98 -10.53 5.45 -0.38
C ASP A 98 -9.13 5.57 0.24
N LEU A 99 -8.34 6.56 -0.20
CA LEU A 99 -7.00 6.82 0.30
C LEU A 99 -6.90 8.19 1.00
N ASP A 100 -6.29 8.21 2.18
CA ASP A 100 -6.06 9.44 2.93
C ASP A 100 -4.87 10.26 2.39
N VAL A 101 -4.85 11.55 2.70
CA VAL A 101 -3.86 12.50 2.18
C VAL A 101 -2.42 12.19 2.60
N ASN A 102 -2.19 11.59 3.77
CA ASN A 102 -0.84 11.25 4.20
C ASN A 102 -0.32 10.06 3.42
N THR A 103 -1.13 8.99 3.30
CA THR A 103 -0.74 7.80 2.56
C THR A 103 -0.48 8.15 1.10
N TYR A 104 -1.40 8.87 0.45
CA TYR A 104 -1.20 9.37 -0.91
C TYR A 104 0.08 10.19 -1.06
N GLY A 105 0.29 11.16 -0.17
CA GLY A 105 1.45 12.05 -0.22
C GLY A 105 2.80 11.36 0.01
N ASN A 106 2.83 10.33 0.89
CA ASN A 106 4.02 9.54 1.16
C ASN A 106 4.32 8.58 0.01
N THR A 107 3.32 7.87 -0.50
CA THR A 107 3.50 6.94 -1.62
C THR A 107 3.97 7.67 -2.89
N LEU A 108 3.45 8.86 -3.20
CA LEU A 108 3.98 9.67 -4.30
C LEU A 108 5.46 10.04 -4.11
N ARG A 109 5.90 10.31 -2.87
CA ARG A 109 7.33 10.57 -2.61
C ARG A 109 8.17 9.34 -2.86
N ASP A 110 7.68 8.15 -2.53
CA ASP A 110 8.40 6.91 -2.83
C ASP A 110 8.60 6.78 -4.35
N PHE A 111 7.55 6.99 -5.15
CA PHE A 111 7.65 6.99 -6.62
C PHE A 111 8.61 8.05 -7.18
N GLU A 112 8.62 9.26 -6.62
CA GLU A 112 9.55 10.34 -7.02
C GLU A 112 11.03 9.99 -6.83
N THR A 113 11.33 9.01 -5.97
CA THR A 113 12.71 8.56 -5.74
C THR A 113 13.13 7.38 -6.61
N ILE A 114 12.22 6.77 -7.38
CA ILE A 114 12.54 5.60 -8.19
C ILE A 114 13.40 6.00 -9.40
N GLU A 115 14.56 5.38 -9.54
CA GLU A 115 15.55 5.65 -10.59
C GLU A 115 15.22 4.91 -11.91
N LEU A 116 13.96 4.97 -12.32
CA LEU A 116 13.47 4.48 -13.61
C LEU A 116 12.84 5.63 -14.39
N ASP A 117 13.32 5.83 -15.61
CA ASP A 117 12.88 6.93 -16.47
C ASP A 117 11.35 6.95 -16.61
N GLY A 118 10.76 8.13 -16.39
CA GLY A 118 9.31 8.35 -16.49
C GLY A 118 8.55 8.19 -15.18
N VAL A 119 8.99 7.34 -14.24
CA VAL A 119 8.27 7.12 -12.97
C VAL A 119 8.23 8.39 -12.09
N PRO A 120 9.36 9.09 -11.83
CA PRO A 120 9.32 10.34 -11.06
C PRO A 120 8.48 11.43 -11.71
N ALA A 121 8.55 11.56 -13.05
CA ALA A 121 7.80 12.57 -13.79
C ALA A 121 6.29 12.33 -13.67
N LYS A 122 5.86 11.06 -13.71
CA LYS A 122 4.46 10.68 -13.54
C LYS A 122 3.95 10.97 -12.13
N ALA A 123 4.75 10.71 -11.10
CA ALA A 123 4.40 11.02 -9.72
C ALA A 123 4.30 12.55 -9.48
N GLU A 124 5.22 13.33 -10.04
CA GLU A 124 5.18 14.79 -10.00
C GLU A 124 3.94 15.36 -10.72
N GLU A 125 3.57 14.79 -11.87
CA GLU A 125 2.35 15.13 -12.59
C GLU A 125 1.11 14.90 -11.71
N ALA A 126 0.97 13.71 -11.12
CA ALA A 126 -0.15 13.37 -10.23
C ALA A 126 -0.21 14.28 -8.99
N ARG A 127 0.96 14.64 -8.42
CA ARG A 127 1.03 15.62 -7.32
C ARG A 127 0.53 17.00 -7.76
N THR A 128 0.94 17.44 -8.95
CA THR A 128 0.62 18.76 -9.49
C THR A 128 -0.87 18.85 -9.84
N GLU A 129 -1.40 17.87 -10.56
CA GLU A 129 -2.80 17.79 -10.97
C GLU A 129 -3.75 17.79 -9.77
N HIS A 130 -3.40 17.06 -8.71
CA HIS A 130 -4.25 16.90 -7.52
C HIS A 130 -3.89 17.85 -6.37
N SER A 131 -3.01 18.83 -6.59
CA SER A 131 -2.51 19.75 -5.57
C SER A 131 -3.61 20.46 -4.77
N ALA A 132 -4.67 20.94 -5.41
CA ALA A 132 -5.80 21.60 -4.73
C ALA A 132 -6.57 20.64 -3.81
N LEU A 133 -6.77 19.39 -4.23
CA LEU A 133 -7.46 18.37 -3.44
C LEU A 133 -6.60 17.92 -2.25
N ILE A 134 -5.29 17.74 -2.47
CA ILE A 134 -4.30 17.47 -1.41
C ILE A 134 -4.37 18.57 -0.34
N ILE A 135 -4.25 19.83 -0.74
CA ILE A 135 -4.30 20.97 0.19
C ILE A 135 -5.63 21.00 0.94
N SER A 136 -6.76 20.84 0.25
CA SER A 136 -8.08 20.88 0.87
C SER A 136 -8.28 19.76 1.89
N ARG A 137 -7.85 18.53 1.58
CA ARG A 137 -7.99 17.40 2.52
C ARG A 137 -7.03 17.50 3.69
N GLN A 138 -5.82 18.01 3.47
CA GLN A 138 -4.89 18.31 4.55
C GLN A 138 -5.47 19.36 5.50
N ALA A 139 -6.02 20.45 4.97
CA ALA A 139 -6.66 21.49 5.77
C ALA A 139 -7.88 20.97 6.56
N TYR A 140 -8.69 20.10 5.95
CA TYR A 140 -9.81 19.45 6.64
C TYR A 140 -9.32 18.59 7.82
N LYS A 141 -8.32 17.74 7.59
CA LYS A 141 -7.71 16.88 8.62
C LYS A 141 -7.07 17.68 9.75
N ASP A 142 -6.38 18.77 9.42
CA ASP A 142 -5.80 19.67 10.42
C ASP A 142 -6.88 20.44 11.20
N GLY A 143 -7.99 20.78 10.54
CA GLY A 143 -9.18 21.34 11.18
C GLY A 143 -9.88 20.36 12.13
N GLU A 144 -10.01 19.08 11.76
CA GLU A 144 -10.53 18.04 12.65
C GLU A 144 -9.69 17.90 13.92
N LYS A 145 -8.35 17.88 13.79
CA LYS A 145 -7.44 17.88 14.94
C LYS A 145 -7.61 19.12 15.81
N PHE A 146 -7.78 20.30 15.19
CA PHE A 146 -7.99 21.54 15.93
C PHE A 146 -9.29 21.50 16.74
N LEU A 147 -10.39 21.05 16.13
CA LEU A 147 -11.68 20.91 16.79
C LEU A 147 -11.65 19.84 17.91
N GLU A 148 -10.92 18.75 17.71
CA GLU A 148 -10.70 17.73 18.72
C GLU A 148 -9.98 18.30 19.96
N ILE A 149 -8.89 19.06 19.74
CA ILE A 149 -8.16 19.76 20.81
C ILE A 149 -9.08 20.75 21.53
N GLU A 150 -9.84 21.57 20.79
CA GLU A 150 -10.76 22.56 21.37
C GLU A 150 -11.86 21.89 22.22
N TYR A 151 -12.40 20.75 21.77
CA TYR A 151 -13.40 20.00 22.55
C TYR A 151 -12.81 19.44 23.85
N ILE A 152 -11.60 18.89 23.81
CA ILE A 152 -10.90 18.37 25.00
C ILE A 152 -10.63 19.51 25.99
N ASP A 153 -10.16 20.67 25.52
CA ASP A 153 -9.89 21.83 26.36
C ASP A 153 -11.17 22.42 26.99
N MET A 154 -12.26 22.48 26.22
CA MET A 154 -13.57 22.91 26.70
C MET A 154 -14.12 21.92 27.73
N ALA A 155 -14.04 20.62 27.47
CA ALA A 155 -14.45 19.58 28.40
C ALA A 155 -13.69 19.69 29.72
N LYS A 156 -12.36 19.85 29.66
CA LYS A 156 -11.51 20.06 30.84
C LYS A 156 -11.88 21.32 31.62
N THR A 157 -12.12 22.43 30.94
CA THR A 157 -12.50 23.71 31.56
C THR A 157 -13.86 23.61 32.27
N GLU A 158 -14.87 23.03 31.63
CA GLU A 158 -16.18 22.82 32.27
C GLU A 158 -16.08 21.89 33.47
N PHE A 159 -15.16 20.94 33.42
CA PHE A 159 -14.91 20.02 34.52
C PHE A 159 -14.17 20.66 35.70
N GLU A 160 -13.17 21.51 35.43
CA GLU A 160 -12.50 22.31 36.46
C GLU A 160 -13.51 23.20 37.21
N LYS A 161 -14.54 23.73 36.53
CA LYS A 161 -15.65 24.44 37.19
C LYS A 161 -16.50 23.53 38.09
N VAL A 162 -16.68 22.27 37.71
CA VAL A 162 -17.36 21.26 38.57
C VAL A 162 -16.50 20.91 39.78
N ILE A 163 -15.18 20.85 39.62
CA ILE A 163 -14.20 20.63 40.70
C ILE A 163 -14.19 21.79 41.71
N GLU A 164 -14.26 23.05 41.26
CA GLU A 164 -14.35 24.23 42.15
C GLU A 164 -15.69 24.30 42.90
N SER A 165 -16.73 23.62 42.40
CA SER A 165 -17.99 23.39 43.09
C SER A 165 -17.85 22.14 43.97
N ASP A 166 -17.44 22.33 45.23
CA ASP A 166 -17.11 21.37 46.32
C ASP A 166 -18.03 20.13 46.55
N VAL A 167 -19.03 19.86 45.71
CA VAL A 167 -20.03 18.79 45.87
C VAL A 167 -19.79 17.59 44.93
N LEU A 168 -18.94 17.67 43.88
CA LEU A 168 -18.82 16.62 42.85
C LEU A 168 -17.37 16.20 42.47
N TYR A 169 -16.37 16.57 43.27
CA TYR A 169 -14.94 16.35 42.96
C TYR A 169 -14.54 14.88 42.70
N GLU A 170 -15.08 13.92 43.46
CA GLU A 170 -14.70 12.51 43.35
C GLU A 170 -15.20 11.84 42.05
N ASP A 171 -16.44 12.13 41.64
CA ASP A 171 -17.00 11.63 40.37
C ASP A 171 -16.27 12.23 39.17
N ALA A 172 -15.84 13.49 39.32
CA ALA A 172 -15.01 14.15 38.33
C ALA A 172 -13.64 13.46 38.19
N GLN A 173 -12.94 13.21 39.29
CA GLN A 173 -11.62 12.58 39.23
C GLN A 173 -11.65 11.20 38.54
N ALA A 174 -12.70 10.39 38.77
CA ALA A 174 -12.86 9.07 38.17
C ALA A 174 -13.05 9.11 36.64
N HIS A 175 -13.72 10.14 36.10
CA HIS A 175 -13.91 10.28 34.65
C HIS A 175 -12.62 10.74 33.94
N LEU A 176 -11.79 11.54 34.61
CA LEU A 176 -10.46 11.93 34.10
C LEU A 176 -9.51 10.73 33.97
N ASP A 177 -9.55 9.82 34.92
CA ASP A 177 -8.73 8.60 34.88
C ASP A 177 -9.19 7.65 33.77
N ASP A 178 -10.48 7.62 33.44
CA ASP A 178 -11.03 6.81 32.35
C ASP A 178 -10.61 7.38 30.98
N ILE A 179 -10.69 8.70 30.79
CA ILE A 179 -10.27 9.38 29.55
C ILE A 179 -8.76 9.26 29.30
N ASN A 180 -7.92 9.31 30.34
CA ASN A 180 -6.46 9.21 30.18
C ASN A 180 -5.94 7.77 29.95
N ASN A 181 -6.77 6.74 30.14
CA ASN A 181 -6.41 5.33 29.98
C ASN A 181 -7.09 4.64 28.79
N MET A 182 -7.82 5.39 27.95
CA MET A 182 -8.33 4.96 26.64
C MET A 182 -7.35 5.28 25.51
#